data_AF-A0A1W9VA37-F1
#
_entry.id   AF-A0A1W9VA37-F1
#
_cell.length_a   1.000
_cell.length_b   1.000
_cell.length_c   1.000
_cell.angle_alpha   90.00
_cell.angle_beta   90.00
_cell.angle_gamma   90.00
#
_symmetry.space_group_name_H-M   'P 1'
#
loop_
_entity.id
_entity.type
_entity.pdbx_description
1 polymer ?
#
loop_
_entity_poly.entity_id
_entity_poly.type
_entity_poly.pdbx_seq_one_letter_code
_entity_poly.pdbx_strand_id
1 'polypeptide(L)'
;MQNIRRSLMIFHLKEDYSNGDLQRAFKKLIKKYHPDFNQDKQDWSHKKMTEINLAYEQCKKYLIIKNKRKETDAPEGQSQSMVHTQYEFYRSAQRDPFHTQQAEAEQRRQQDHSRETLSDDLYKNIREITMRFNRATGRYYEYGLENRYLRHEGTRRIRYRQSIRELQEVVKSLDKLRSLCHKEYDHYIQELYRDFIMDFYEYMTLDETDIPRHPKINSHWHKMEEYLNASLMDYLASYMTNRFNKINWKVTFTHSVTFINYLKRRFPKLREDSSFKKIVRLAESYAEIRREEEKNGIRFFFP
;
A
#
# COMPACT_ATOMS: atom_id res chain seq x y z
N MET A 1 24.39 -9.08 -8.24
CA MET A 1 23.19 -9.91 -8.04
C MET A 1 23.33 -10.64 -6.71
N GLN A 2 22.34 -10.56 -5.82
CA GLN A 2 22.29 -11.43 -4.63
C GLN A 2 22.52 -12.89 -5.05
N ASN A 3 23.28 -13.61 -4.22
CA ASN A 3 24.07 -14.78 -4.58
C ASN A 3 23.20 -15.94 -5.11
N ILE A 4 22.96 -16.01 -6.43
CA ILE A 4 22.19 -17.07 -7.10
C ILE A 4 22.65 -18.47 -6.69
N ARG A 5 23.95 -18.65 -6.40
CA ARG A 5 24.50 -19.92 -5.88
C ARG A 5 23.81 -20.36 -4.58
N ARG A 6 23.55 -19.43 -3.65
CA ARG A 6 22.84 -19.74 -2.41
C ARG A 6 21.41 -20.22 -2.69
N SER A 7 20.73 -19.60 -3.63
CA SER A 7 19.36 -19.98 -4.01
C SER A 7 19.31 -21.34 -4.70
N LEU A 8 20.29 -21.66 -5.55
CA LEU A 8 20.46 -22.99 -6.12
C LEU A 8 20.76 -24.05 -5.05
N MET A 9 21.60 -23.73 -4.05
CA MET A 9 21.88 -24.61 -2.92
C MET A 9 20.63 -24.92 -2.10
N ILE A 10 19.76 -23.94 -1.84
CA ILE A 10 18.50 -24.15 -1.10
C ILE A 10 17.63 -25.20 -1.80
N PHE A 11 17.52 -25.15 -3.12
CA PHE A 11 16.74 -26.11 -3.91
C PHE A 11 17.51 -27.37 -4.30
N HIS A 12 18.80 -27.46 -3.99
CA HIS A 12 19.70 -28.52 -4.45
C HIS A 12 19.67 -28.69 -5.98
N LEU A 13 19.63 -27.56 -6.70
CA LEU A 13 19.61 -27.53 -8.16
C LEU A 13 21.02 -27.23 -8.70
N LYS A 14 21.33 -27.82 -9.86
CA LYS A 14 22.50 -27.46 -10.67
C LYS A 14 22.21 -26.20 -11.47
N GLU A 15 23.23 -25.59 -12.09
CA GLU A 15 23.08 -24.35 -12.88
C GLU A 15 22.28 -24.55 -14.19
N ASP A 16 22.09 -25.80 -14.63
CA ASP A 16 21.39 -26.22 -15.85
C ASP A 16 19.94 -26.67 -15.66
N TYR A 17 19.37 -26.45 -14.48
CA TYR A 17 17.99 -26.79 -14.14
C TYR A 17 16.93 -26.20 -15.09
N SER A 18 15.81 -26.93 -15.25
CA SER A 18 14.62 -26.49 -15.96
C SER A 18 13.59 -25.81 -15.05
N ASN A 19 12.58 -25.15 -15.63
CA ASN A 19 11.45 -24.60 -14.87
C ASN A 19 10.68 -25.72 -14.13
N GLY A 20 10.56 -26.90 -14.73
CA GLY A 20 9.93 -28.07 -14.11
C GLY A 20 10.68 -28.55 -12.86
N ASP A 21 12.02 -28.52 -12.90
CA ASP A 21 12.85 -28.91 -11.75
C ASP A 21 12.70 -27.93 -10.59
N LEU A 22 12.71 -26.62 -10.89
CA LEU A 22 12.50 -25.58 -9.90
C LEU A 22 11.12 -25.72 -9.23
N GLN A 23 10.06 -25.94 -9.99
CA GLN A 23 8.70 -26.12 -9.45
C GLN A 23 8.58 -27.37 -8.57
N ARG A 24 9.18 -28.50 -8.99
CA ARG A 24 9.19 -29.74 -8.19
C ARG A 24 9.93 -29.55 -6.88
N ALA A 25 11.12 -28.93 -6.91
CA ALA A 25 11.90 -28.64 -5.71
C ALA A 25 11.14 -27.69 -4.77
N PHE A 26 10.53 -26.63 -5.30
CA PHE A 26 9.74 -25.67 -4.54
C PHE A 26 8.55 -26.32 -3.81
N LYS A 27 7.74 -27.11 -4.52
CA LYS A 27 6.61 -27.84 -3.91
C LYS A 27 7.07 -28.78 -2.79
N LYS A 28 8.20 -29.47 -2.98
CA LYS A 28 8.78 -30.35 -1.97
C LYS A 28 9.18 -29.58 -0.69
N LEU A 29 9.78 -28.40 -0.82
CA LEU A 29 10.17 -27.58 0.32
C LEU A 29 8.98 -26.92 1.02
N ILE A 30 7.96 -26.44 0.28
CA ILE A 30 6.71 -25.93 0.89
C ILE A 30 6.10 -27.01 1.77
N LYS A 31 5.90 -28.22 1.25
CA LYS A 31 5.28 -29.31 2.00
C LYS A 31 6.07 -29.64 3.28
N LYS A 32 7.39 -29.47 3.27
CA LYS A 32 8.26 -29.75 4.42
C LYS A 32 8.21 -28.64 5.48
N TYR A 33 8.16 -27.37 5.07
CA TYR A 33 8.34 -26.21 5.97
C TYR A 33 7.08 -25.36 6.14
N HIS A 34 5.91 -25.79 5.64
CA HIS A 34 4.66 -25.06 5.85
C HIS A 34 4.32 -24.97 7.35
N PRO A 35 3.85 -23.81 7.85
CA PRO A 35 3.45 -23.65 9.25
C PRO A 35 2.40 -24.69 9.70
N ASP A 36 1.44 -25.01 8.83
CA ASP A 36 0.37 -25.99 9.14
C ASP A 36 0.90 -27.39 9.49
N PHE A 37 2.05 -27.79 8.90
CA PHE A 37 2.68 -29.08 9.18
C PHE A 37 3.69 -29.04 10.33
N ASN A 38 4.01 -27.85 10.86
CA ASN A 38 5.07 -27.61 11.85
C ASN A 38 4.56 -26.66 12.95
N GLN A 39 3.45 -27.04 13.58
CA GLN A 39 2.72 -26.18 14.53
C GLN A 39 3.52 -25.87 15.81
N ASP A 40 4.46 -26.75 16.18
CA ASP A 40 5.38 -26.59 17.31
C ASP A 40 6.51 -25.58 17.05
N LYS A 41 6.74 -25.21 15.78
CA LYS A 41 7.89 -24.41 15.33
C LYS A 41 7.48 -23.33 14.33
N GLN A 42 6.40 -22.61 14.60
CA GLN A 42 5.83 -21.61 13.68
C GLN A 42 6.86 -20.56 13.24
N ASP A 43 7.62 -19.96 14.16
CA ASP A 43 8.62 -18.94 13.83
C ASP A 43 9.72 -19.45 12.89
N TRP A 44 10.19 -20.67 13.13
CA TRP A 44 11.19 -21.32 12.29
C TRP A 44 10.64 -21.63 10.89
N SER A 45 9.40 -22.13 10.82
CA SER A 45 8.70 -22.41 9.56
C SER A 45 8.43 -21.14 8.76
N HIS A 46 8.01 -20.05 9.40
CA HIS A 46 7.85 -18.74 8.75
C HIS A 46 9.17 -18.21 8.20
N LYS A 47 10.25 -18.28 8.98
CA LYS A 47 11.60 -17.89 8.55
C LYS A 47 12.07 -18.72 7.35
N LYS A 48 11.83 -20.04 7.38
CA LYS A 48 12.19 -20.95 6.28
C LYS A 48 11.35 -20.73 5.03
N MET A 49 10.04 -20.54 5.17
CA MET A 49 9.16 -20.26 4.03
C MET A 49 9.53 -18.95 3.34
N THR A 50 9.88 -17.93 4.12
CA THR A 50 10.40 -16.66 3.58
C THR A 50 11.70 -16.87 2.80
N GLU A 51 12.66 -17.63 3.35
CA GLU A 51 13.92 -17.96 2.67
C GLU A 51 13.70 -18.73 1.36
N ILE A 52 12.77 -19.69 1.35
CA ILE A 52 12.41 -20.50 0.16
C ILE A 52 11.77 -19.63 -0.92
N ASN A 53 10.81 -18.76 -0.57
CA ASN A 53 10.14 -17.87 -1.53
C ASN A 53 11.11 -16.89 -2.18
N LEU A 54 12.00 -16.29 -1.38
CA LEU A 54 13.04 -15.39 -1.91
C LEU A 54 13.99 -16.12 -2.86
N ALA A 55 14.40 -17.34 -2.52
CA ALA A 55 15.25 -18.15 -3.39
C ALA A 55 14.54 -18.51 -4.70
N TYR A 56 13.25 -18.86 -4.65
CA TYR A 56 12.47 -19.23 -5.84
C TYR A 56 12.41 -18.09 -6.86
N GLU A 57 12.12 -16.88 -6.40
CA GLU A 57 12.07 -15.68 -7.24
C GLU A 57 13.42 -15.38 -7.89
N GLN A 58 14.53 -15.57 -7.17
CA GLN A 58 15.87 -15.40 -7.73
C GLN A 58 16.18 -16.44 -8.81
N CYS A 59 15.86 -17.71 -8.58
CA CYS A 59 16.03 -18.77 -9.58
C CYS A 59 15.18 -18.51 -10.83
N LYS A 60 13.91 -18.13 -10.66
CA LYS A 60 13.02 -17.80 -11.78
C LYS A 60 13.55 -16.64 -12.63
N LYS A 61 14.05 -15.58 -11.99
CA LYS A 61 14.70 -14.46 -12.70
C LYS A 61 15.95 -14.91 -13.45
N TYR A 62 16.76 -15.78 -12.85
CA TYR A 62 17.96 -16.32 -13.49
C TYR A 62 17.60 -17.14 -14.74
N LEU A 63 16.56 -17.99 -14.70
CA LEU A 63 16.09 -18.74 -15.86
C LEU A 63 15.67 -17.82 -17.02
N ILE A 64 14.94 -16.74 -16.73
CA ILE A 64 14.52 -15.77 -17.76
C ILE A 64 15.74 -15.14 -18.43
N ILE A 65 16.72 -14.69 -17.65
CA ILE A 65 17.95 -14.09 -18.17
C ILE A 65 18.76 -15.11 -18.98
N LYS A 66 18.86 -16.36 -18.51
CA LYS A 66 19.57 -17.44 -19.19
C LYS A 66 18.94 -17.78 -20.54
N ASN A 67 17.62 -17.83 -20.62
CA ASN A 67 16.92 -18.11 -21.87
C ASN A 67 17.11 -16.97 -22.88
N LYS A 68 17.01 -15.70 -22.42
CA LYS A 68 17.30 -14.53 -23.26
C LYS A 68 18.72 -14.56 -23.84
N ARG A 69 19.72 -14.97 -23.05
CA ARG A 69 21.12 -15.07 -23.53
C ARG A 69 21.29 -16.12 -24.62
N LYS A 70 20.64 -17.28 -24.45
CA LYS A 70 20.64 -18.35 -25.47
C LYS A 70 19.99 -17.93 -26.78
N GLU A 71 19.01 -17.03 -26.74
CA GLU A 71 18.38 -16.45 -27.92
C GLU A 71 19.29 -15.46 -28.65
N THR A 72 20.12 -14.70 -27.94
CA THR A 72 21.09 -13.74 -28.54
C THR A 72 22.36 -14.37 -29.11
N ASP A 73 22.77 -15.55 -28.64
CA ASP A 73 24.01 -16.22 -29.08
C ASP A 73 23.78 -17.22 -30.23
N ALA A 74 22.54 -17.37 -30.72
CA ALA A 74 22.21 -18.20 -31.87
C ALA A 74 22.37 -17.40 -33.18
N PRO A 75 23.03 -17.92 -34.22
CA PRO A 75 23.16 -17.23 -35.50
C PRO A 75 21.77 -16.96 -36.11
N GLU A 76 21.59 -15.75 -36.64
CA GLU A 76 20.36 -15.28 -37.29
C GLU A 76 19.94 -16.23 -38.44
N GLY A 77 19.13 -17.21 -38.09
CA GLY A 77 18.63 -18.23 -39.01
C GLY A 77 17.28 -18.74 -38.53
N GLN A 78 16.23 -18.02 -38.93
CA GLN A 78 14.83 -18.45 -39.00
C GLN A 78 14.33 -19.40 -37.90
N SER A 79 13.80 -18.85 -36.81
CA SER A 79 12.80 -19.54 -35.96
C SER A 79 12.05 -18.52 -35.09
N GLN A 80 11.11 -17.80 -35.70
CA GLN A 80 9.99 -17.21 -34.99
C GLN A 80 8.81 -18.18 -35.07
N SER A 81 8.03 -18.26 -33.98
CA SER A 81 6.79 -19.04 -33.81
C SER A 81 6.95 -20.51 -33.42
N MET A 82 6.94 -20.83 -32.11
CA MET A 82 6.26 -22.03 -31.56
C MET A 82 6.32 -22.18 -30.01
N VAL A 83 6.12 -21.11 -29.21
CA VAL A 83 6.03 -21.27 -27.73
C VAL A 83 4.76 -20.66 -27.12
N HIS A 84 3.88 -20.04 -27.91
CA HIS A 84 2.64 -19.46 -27.37
C HIS A 84 1.39 -20.36 -27.51
N THR A 85 1.44 -21.42 -28.33
CA THR A 85 0.23 -22.12 -28.76
C THR A 85 -0.22 -23.26 -27.83
N GLN A 86 0.64 -23.76 -26.94
CA GLN A 86 0.28 -24.89 -26.08
C GLN A 86 -0.41 -24.46 -24.78
N TYR A 87 -0.28 -23.19 -24.36
CA TYR A 87 -0.93 -22.68 -23.14
C TYR A 87 -2.36 -22.17 -23.40
N GLU A 88 -2.68 -21.76 -24.63
CA GLU A 88 -4.04 -21.35 -25.02
C GLU A 88 -4.96 -22.54 -25.36
N PHE A 89 -4.40 -23.64 -25.88
CA PHE A 89 -5.17 -24.83 -26.25
C PHE A 89 -5.78 -25.58 -25.03
N TYR A 90 -5.10 -25.57 -23.88
CA TYR A 90 -5.67 -26.12 -22.63
C TYR A 90 -6.69 -25.18 -21.96
N ARG A 91 -6.77 -23.91 -22.39
CA ARG A 91 -7.72 -22.93 -21.85
C ARG A 91 -9.03 -22.87 -22.66
N SER A 92 -9.01 -23.26 -23.93
CA SER A 92 -10.18 -23.20 -24.81
C SER A 92 -11.09 -24.45 -24.76
N ALA A 93 -10.61 -25.57 -24.23
CA ALA A 93 -11.36 -26.84 -24.20
C ALA A 93 -12.31 -27.00 -22.98
N GLN A 94 -12.35 -26.02 -22.06
CA GLN A 94 -13.31 -25.95 -20.96
C GLN A 94 -13.96 -24.56 -20.95
N ARG A 95 -14.80 -24.26 -21.94
CA ARG A 95 -15.68 -23.08 -21.90
C ARG A 95 -16.86 -23.37 -20.98
N ASP A 96 -16.62 -23.14 -19.69
CA ASP A 96 -17.63 -23.09 -18.64
C ASP A 96 -18.56 -21.86 -18.89
N PRO A 97 -19.90 -22.01 -18.87
CA PRO A 97 -20.86 -20.90 -19.03
C PRO A 97 -20.62 -19.70 -18.08
N PHE A 98 -19.85 -19.90 -17.01
CA PHE A 98 -19.44 -18.86 -16.06
C PHE A 98 -18.48 -17.80 -16.65
N HIS A 99 -17.71 -18.12 -17.70
CA HIS A 99 -16.76 -17.17 -18.28
C HIS A 99 -17.41 -16.13 -19.22
N THR A 100 -18.55 -16.45 -19.84
CA THR A 100 -19.30 -15.51 -20.68
C THR A 100 -19.89 -14.37 -19.85
N GLN A 101 -20.38 -14.65 -18.64
CA GLN A 101 -20.88 -13.60 -17.74
C GLN A 101 -19.76 -12.68 -17.22
N GLN A 102 -18.54 -13.19 -17.03
CA GLN A 102 -17.39 -12.37 -16.65
C GLN A 102 -16.92 -11.48 -17.80
N ALA A 103 -16.89 -12.00 -19.03
CA ALA A 103 -16.52 -11.22 -20.22
C ALA A 103 -17.56 -10.12 -20.53
N GLU A 104 -18.86 -10.42 -20.38
CA GLU A 104 -19.94 -9.42 -20.53
C GLU A 104 -19.93 -8.39 -19.39
N ALA A 105 -19.62 -8.78 -18.15
CA ALA A 105 -19.44 -7.85 -17.04
C ALA A 105 -18.19 -6.97 -17.23
N GLU A 106 -17.10 -7.49 -17.81
CA GLU A 106 -15.92 -6.71 -18.18
C GLU A 106 -16.20 -5.77 -19.36
N GLN A 107 -16.97 -6.19 -20.37
CA GLN A 107 -17.39 -5.32 -21.48
C GLN A 107 -18.36 -4.22 -21.02
N ARG A 108 -19.30 -4.51 -20.11
CA ARG A 108 -20.15 -3.47 -19.49
C ARG A 108 -19.34 -2.49 -18.66
N ARG A 109 -18.31 -2.95 -17.93
CA ARG A 109 -17.35 -2.07 -17.23
C ARG A 109 -16.47 -1.26 -18.17
N GLN A 110 -16.26 -1.71 -19.41
CA GLN A 110 -15.53 -0.94 -20.43
C GLN A 110 -16.43 0.06 -21.16
N GLN A 111 -17.72 -0.23 -21.29
CA GLN A 111 -18.71 0.68 -21.90
C GLN A 111 -19.24 1.76 -20.94
N ASP A 112 -19.31 1.48 -19.63
CA ASP A 112 -19.61 2.50 -18.60
C ASP A 112 -18.41 3.44 -18.31
N HIS A 113 -17.25 3.21 -18.95
CA HIS A 113 -16.04 4.02 -18.80
C HIS A 113 -15.95 5.13 -19.87
N SER A 114 -17.00 5.95 -19.99
CA SER A 114 -16.76 7.39 -20.04
C SER A 114 -16.25 7.83 -18.66
N ARG A 115 -15.14 7.23 -18.21
CA ARG A 115 -14.51 7.50 -16.93
C ARG A 115 -14.22 8.99 -16.93
N GLU A 116 -14.84 9.71 -16.02
CA GLU A 116 -14.50 11.10 -15.79
C GLU A 116 -13.03 11.13 -15.41
N THR A 117 -12.19 11.44 -16.38
CA THR A 117 -10.76 11.56 -16.16
C THR A 117 -10.49 12.94 -15.62
N LEU A 118 -9.66 12.98 -14.59
CA LEU A 118 -9.12 14.20 -14.03
C LEU A 118 -8.42 14.99 -15.14
N SER A 119 -8.61 16.31 -15.16
CA SER A 119 -7.84 17.18 -16.05
C SER A 119 -6.33 16.96 -15.85
N ASP A 120 -5.57 16.88 -16.94
CA ASP A 120 -4.12 16.67 -16.91
C ASP A 120 -3.39 17.77 -16.12
N ASP A 121 -3.86 19.02 -16.25
CA ASP A 121 -3.31 20.16 -15.54
C ASP A 121 -3.56 20.06 -14.03
N LEU A 122 -4.77 19.65 -13.64
CA LEU A 122 -5.11 19.43 -12.23
C LEU A 122 -4.26 18.29 -11.66
N TYR A 123 -4.17 17.16 -12.37
CA TYR A 123 -3.37 16.01 -11.93
C TYR A 123 -1.89 16.35 -11.75
N LYS A 124 -1.31 17.10 -12.70
CA LYS A 124 0.07 17.57 -12.62
C LYS A 124 0.31 18.42 -11.37
N ASN A 125 -0.60 19.35 -11.06
CA ASN A 125 -0.49 20.22 -9.89
C ASN A 125 -0.70 19.44 -8.57
N ILE A 126 -1.67 18.53 -8.52
CA ILE A 126 -1.86 17.61 -7.38
C ILE A 126 -0.59 16.80 -7.13
N ARG A 127 0.06 16.28 -8.17
CA ARG A 127 1.31 15.52 -8.04
C ARG A 127 2.43 16.38 -7.44
N GLU A 128 2.55 17.63 -7.86
CA GLU A 128 3.57 18.54 -7.31
C GLU A 128 3.33 18.84 -5.82
N ILE A 129 2.09 19.12 -5.45
CA ILE A 129 1.70 19.34 -4.05
C ILE A 129 1.94 18.06 -3.24
N THR A 130 1.60 16.89 -3.79
CA THR A 130 1.81 15.59 -3.16
C THR A 130 3.29 15.35 -2.84
N MET A 131 4.21 15.66 -3.76
CA MET A 131 5.65 15.48 -3.48
C MET A 131 6.12 16.30 -2.26
N ARG A 132 5.58 17.52 -2.09
CA ARG A 132 5.86 18.36 -0.93
C ARG A 132 5.21 17.80 0.33
N PHE A 133 3.96 17.34 0.23
CA PHE A 133 3.25 16.67 1.31
C PHE A 133 4.00 15.42 1.79
N ASN A 134 4.36 14.50 0.88
CA ASN A 134 5.09 13.27 1.20
C ASN A 134 6.45 13.52 1.84
N ARG A 135 7.14 14.61 1.48
CA ARG A 135 8.37 15.01 2.16
C ARG A 135 8.11 15.42 3.62
N ALA A 136 7.06 16.20 3.84
CA ALA A 136 6.70 16.67 5.18
C ALA A 136 6.22 15.53 6.08
N THR A 137 5.37 14.64 5.55
CA THR A 137 4.84 13.46 6.26
C THR A 137 5.88 12.36 6.43
N GLY A 138 6.75 12.14 5.43
CA GLY A 138 7.90 11.26 5.53
C GLY A 138 8.82 11.66 6.69
N ARG A 139 9.16 12.94 6.81
CA ARG A 139 9.91 13.45 7.98
C ARG A 139 9.15 13.28 9.29
N TYR A 140 7.83 13.44 9.27
CA TYR A 140 7.00 13.26 10.46
C TYR A 140 7.13 11.83 11.01
N TYR A 141 6.94 10.83 10.15
CA TYR A 141 7.07 9.42 10.54
C TYR A 141 8.52 8.99 10.78
N GLU A 142 9.48 9.51 10.03
CA GLU A 142 10.92 9.20 10.18
C GLU A 142 11.45 9.48 11.60
N TYR A 143 10.95 10.55 12.21
CA TYR A 143 11.39 10.97 13.54
C TYR A 143 10.47 10.47 14.67
N GLY A 144 9.49 9.61 14.36
CA GLY A 144 8.53 9.08 15.31
C GLY A 144 7.60 10.15 15.90
N LEU A 145 7.31 11.20 15.12
CA LEU A 145 6.59 12.38 15.61
C LEU A 145 5.08 12.17 15.76
N GLU A 146 4.57 11.00 15.36
CA GLU A 146 3.26 10.50 15.78
C GLU A 146 3.14 10.34 17.29
N ASN A 147 4.25 10.14 17.99
CA ASN A 147 4.32 10.16 19.45
C ASN A 147 4.37 11.62 19.93
N ARG A 148 3.25 12.15 20.41
CA ARG A 148 3.09 13.58 20.74
C ARG A 148 4.14 14.10 21.72
N TYR A 149 4.46 13.32 22.76
CA TYR A 149 5.45 13.71 23.77
C TYR A 149 6.85 13.97 23.17
N LEU A 150 7.22 13.26 22.10
CA LEU A 150 8.51 13.42 21.43
C LEU A 150 8.64 14.76 20.67
N ARG A 151 7.53 15.46 20.39
CA ARG A 151 7.51 16.71 19.60
C ARG A 151 8.10 17.91 20.34
N HIS A 152 8.31 17.80 21.64
CA HIS A 152 8.83 18.89 22.47
C HIS A 152 10.33 18.74 22.80
N GLU A 153 10.95 17.63 22.40
CA GLU A 153 12.32 17.26 22.78
C GLU A 153 13.36 17.63 21.70
N GLY A 154 14.41 18.35 22.10
CA GLY A 154 15.66 18.52 21.34
C GLY A 154 15.51 18.67 19.81
N THR A 155 16.19 17.79 19.06
CA THR A 155 16.16 17.75 17.59
C THR A 155 14.77 17.43 17.03
N ARG A 156 13.97 16.61 17.71
CA ARG A 156 12.63 16.21 17.26
C ARG A 156 11.68 17.40 17.20
N ARG A 157 11.76 18.32 18.16
CA ARG A 157 11.02 19.59 18.13
C ARG A 157 11.31 20.43 16.88
N ILE A 158 12.58 20.49 16.48
CA ILE A 158 12.98 21.22 15.28
C ILE A 158 12.38 20.56 14.04
N ARG A 159 12.45 19.22 13.95
CA ARG A 159 11.90 18.45 12.84
C ARG A 159 10.37 18.53 12.75
N TYR A 160 9.69 18.48 13.89
CA TYR A 160 8.24 18.67 13.97
C TYR A 160 7.83 20.05 13.44
N ARG A 161 8.47 21.12 13.92
CA ARG A 161 8.22 22.49 13.43
C ARG A 161 8.49 22.61 11.93
N GLN A 162 9.54 21.96 11.43
CA GLN A 162 9.85 21.94 10.01
C GLN A 162 8.73 21.25 9.21
N SER A 163 8.28 20.06 9.61
CA SER A 163 7.16 19.37 8.96
C SER A 163 5.86 20.18 8.99
N ILE A 164 5.54 20.83 10.11
CA ILE A 164 4.35 21.71 10.22
C ILE A 164 4.43 22.89 9.25
N ARG A 165 5.58 23.59 9.17
CA ARG A 165 5.74 24.71 8.21
C ARG A 165 5.60 24.24 6.77
N GLU A 166 6.19 23.11 6.41
CA GLU A 166 6.07 22.56 5.06
C GLU A 166 4.61 22.19 4.74
N LEU A 167 3.87 21.62 5.70
CA LEU A 167 2.44 21.33 5.53
C LEU A 167 1.60 22.60 5.42
N GLN A 168 1.93 23.67 6.15
CA GLN A 168 1.24 24.95 6.00
C GLN A 168 1.38 25.52 4.58
N GLU A 169 2.57 25.40 3.97
CA GLU A 169 2.77 25.81 2.57
C GLU A 169 2.05 24.90 1.57
N VAL A 170 1.93 23.61 1.89
CA VAL A 170 1.09 22.66 1.13
C VAL A 170 -0.38 23.10 1.19
N VAL A 171 -0.91 23.38 2.38
CA VAL A 171 -2.30 23.83 2.59
C VAL A 171 -2.60 25.10 1.79
N LYS A 172 -1.72 26.12 1.85
CA LYS A 172 -1.86 27.34 1.04
C LYS A 172 -1.85 27.07 -0.48
N SER A 173 -1.18 26.01 -0.91
CA SER A 173 -1.10 25.64 -2.33
C SER A 173 -2.38 24.96 -2.82
N LEU A 174 -3.21 24.41 -1.93
CA LEU A 174 -4.46 23.74 -2.29
C LEU A 174 -5.50 24.71 -2.87
N ASP A 175 -5.55 25.96 -2.39
CA ASP A 175 -6.50 26.95 -2.88
C ASP A 175 -6.30 27.27 -4.37
N LYS A 176 -5.07 27.09 -4.89
CA LYS A 176 -4.74 27.27 -6.31
C LYS A 176 -5.29 26.14 -7.20
N LEU A 177 -5.60 24.98 -6.64
CA LEU A 177 -6.17 23.87 -7.42
C LEU A 177 -7.59 24.16 -7.87
N ARG A 178 -8.34 24.95 -7.09
CA ARG A 178 -9.74 25.27 -7.39
C ARG A 178 -9.90 26.00 -8.73
N SER A 179 -8.94 26.84 -9.12
CA SER A 179 -8.96 27.53 -10.41
C SER A 179 -8.65 26.63 -11.61
N LEU A 180 -8.13 25.42 -11.37
CA LEU A 180 -7.80 24.43 -12.40
C LEU A 180 -8.91 23.38 -12.60
N CYS A 181 -9.99 23.48 -11.83
CA CYS A 181 -11.12 22.58 -11.93
C CYS A 181 -12.05 23.05 -13.05
N HIS A 182 -12.28 22.20 -14.04
CA HIS A 182 -13.15 22.52 -15.18
C HIS A 182 -14.40 21.65 -15.22
N LYS A 183 -14.34 20.46 -14.62
CA LYS A 183 -15.43 19.49 -14.53
C LYS A 183 -15.93 19.37 -13.10
N GLU A 184 -17.15 18.90 -12.93
CA GLU A 184 -17.70 18.55 -11.62
C GLU A 184 -16.81 17.52 -10.90
N TYR A 185 -16.33 16.51 -11.64
CA TYR A 185 -15.39 15.53 -11.12
C TYR A 185 -14.06 16.13 -10.66
N ASP A 186 -13.54 17.15 -11.36
CA ASP A 186 -12.31 17.84 -10.94
C ASP A 186 -12.51 18.51 -9.57
N HIS A 187 -13.66 19.18 -9.38
CA HIS A 187 -14.02 19.79 -8.11
C HIS A 187 -14.13 18.76 -6.99
N TYR A 188 -14.84 17.65 -7.23
CA TYR A 188 -14.97 16.57 -6.26
C TYR A 188 -13.60 15.99 -5.85
N ILE A 189 -12.73 15.67 -6.82
CA ILE A 189 -11.39 15.15 -6.52
C ILE A 189 -10.53 16.19 -5.77
N GLN A 190 -10.62 17.46 -6.16
CA GLN A 190 -9.89 18.53 -5.49
C GLN A 190 -10.34 18.70 -4.03
N GLU A 191 -11.64 18.66 -3.77
CA GLU A 191 -12.21 18.73 -2.41
C GLU A 191 -11.78 17.53 -1.57
N LEU A 192 -11.91 16.31 -2.10
CA LEU A 192 -11.49 15.09 -1.43
C LEU A 192 -10.00 15.11 -1.06
N TYR A 193 -9.15 15.53 -2.00
CA TYR A 193 -7.71 15.66 -1.79
C TYR A 193 -7.38 16.74 -0.75
N ARG A 194 -8.10 17.87 -0.79
CA ARG A 194 -7.94 18.98 0.17
C ARG A 194 -8.34 18.55 1.57
N ASP A 195 -9.49 17.91 1.71
CA ASP A 195 -10.04 17.51 3.02
C ASP A 195 -9.11 16.52 3.72
N PHE A 196 -8.60 15.51 2.99
CA PHE A 196 -7.62 14.59 3.54
C PHE A 196 -6.35 15.31 4.05
N ILE A 197 -5.78 16.23 3.27
CA ILE A 197 -4.57 16.97 3.68
C ILE A 197 -4.84 17.87 4.88
N MET A 198 -5.99 18.56 4.89
CA MET A 198 -6.40 19.44 5.99
C MET A 198 -6.63 18.66 7.28
N ASP A 199 -7.36 17.54 7.20
CA ASP A 199 -7.60 16.67 8.35
C ASP A 199 -6.29 16.08 8.89
N PHE A 200 -5.37 15.69 8.01
CA PHE A 200 -4.06 15.19 8.41
C PHE A 200 -3.22 16.27 9.10
N TYR A 201 -3.23 17.50 8.55
CA TYR A 201 -2.57 18.65 9.17
C TYR A 201 -3.14 18.94 10.56
N GLU A 202 -4.47 19.00 10.70
CA GLU A 202 -5.11 19.22 12.00
C GLU A 202 -4.79 18.10 13.00
N TYR A 203 -4.80 16.85 12.56
CA TYR A 203 -4.39 15.70 13.37
C TYR A 203 -2.95 15.84 13.86
N MET A 204 -2.02 16.23 12.98
CA MET A 204 -0.62 16.47 13.35
C MET A 204 -0.47 17.57 14.41
N THR A 205 -1.37 18.54 14.45
CA THR A 205 -1.34 19.62 15.44
C THR A 205 -1.93 19.25 16.80
N LEU A 206 -2.57 18.08 16.94
CA LEU A 206 -3.13 17.63 18.22
C LEU A 206 -2.03 17.46 19.28
N ASP A 207 -2.19 18.11 20.42
CA ASP A 207 -1.30 17.99 21.58
C ASP A 207 -1.72 16.82 22.49
N GLU A 208 -0.86 16.39 23.42
CA GLU A 208 -1.21 15.37 24.42
C GLU A 208 -2.32 15.87 25.35
N THR A 209 -2.37 17.18 25.57
CA THR A 209 -3.41 17.85 26.37
C THR A 209 -4.80 17.82 25.72
N ASP A 210 -4.86 17.60 24.41
CA ASP A 210 -6.12 17.51 23.65
C ASP A 210 -6.80 16.14 23.82
N ILE A 211 -6.11 15.13 24.35
CA ILE A 211 -6.66 13.78 24.50
C ILE A 211 -7.49 13.70 25.79
N PRO A 212 -8.75 13.24 25.74
CA PRO A 212 -9.59 13.09 26.92
C PRO A 212 -8.93 12.20 27.98
N ARG A 213 -8.70 12.73 29.19
CA ARG A 213 -8.10 11.97 30.30
C ARG A 213 -9.14 11.03 30.94
N HIS A 214 -9.25 9.81 30.42
CA HIS A 214 -10.08 8.77 31.04
C HIS A 214 -9.48 7.38 30.81
N PRO A 215 -9.14 6.60 31.86
CA PRO A 215 -8.38 5.35 31.71
C PRO A 215 -8.92 4.37 30.66
N LYS A 216 -10.26 4.21 30.62
CA LYS A 216 -10.92 3.34 29.62
C LYS A 216 -10.94 3.95 28.21
N ILE A 217 -10.95 5.28 28.08
CA ILE A 217 -10.91 5.93 26.77
C ILE A 217 -9.49 5.85 26.23
N ASN A 218 -8.49 6.20 27.05
CA ASN A 218 -7.08 6.24 26.66
C ASN A 218 -6.60 4.93 26.04
N SER A 219 -6.88 3.77 26.66
CA SER A 219 -6.44 2.48 26.10
C SER A 219 -7.04 2.20 24.70
N HIS A 220 -8.32 2.48 24.51
CA HIS A 220 -8.99 2.29 23.22
C HIS A 220 -8.60 3.37 22.21
N TRP A 221 -8.34 4.59 22.66
CA TRP A 221 -7.86 5.70 21.86
C TRP A 221 -6.47 5.42 21.31
N HIS A 222 -5.53 5.01 22.17
CA HIS A 222 -4.17 4.69 21.73
C HIS A 222 -4.16 3.55 20.71
N LYS A 223 -4.97 2.50 20.91
CA LYS A 223 -5.12 1.42 19.91
C LYS A 223 -5.70 1.92 18.60
N MET A 224 -6.78 2.70 18.65
CA MET A 224 -7.39 3.32 17.47
C MET A 224 -6.37 4.13 16.66
N GLU A 225 -5.60 4.96 17.36
CA GLU A 225 -4.59 5.84 16.80
C GLU A 225 -3.38 5.07 16.27
N GLU A 226 -2.92 4.04 16.98
CA GLU A 226 -1.86 3.13 16.54
C GLU A 226 -2.24 2.48 15.19
N TYR A 227 -3.46 1.93 15.10
CA TYR A 227 -3.95 1.34 13.85
C TYR A 227 -4.12 2.37 12.72
N LEU A 228 -4.59 3.57 13.04
CA LEU A 228 -4.72 4.66 12.06
C LEU A 228 -3.35 5.08 11.54
N ASN A 229 -2.39 5.33 12.43
CA ASN A 229 -1.01 5.70 12.08
C ASN A 229 -0.32 4.60 11.27
N ALA A 230 -0.51 3.32 11.62
CA ALA A 230 0.05 2.23 10.84
C ALA A 230 -0.49 2.22 9.40
N SER A 231 -1.79 2.50 9.22
CA SER A 231 -2.41 2.60 7.89
C SER A 231 -1.94 3.83 7.11
N LEU A 232 -1.87 4.99 7.77
CA LEU A 232 -1.38 6.24 7.18
C LEU A 232 0.11 6.15 6.82
N MET A 233 0.93 5.52 7.66
CA MET A 233 2.36 5.30 7.38
C MET A 233 2.55 4.37 6.18
N ASP A 234 1.74 3.31 6.04
CA ASP A 234 1.76 2.48 4.82
C ASP A 234 1.41 3.30 3.57
N TYR A 235 0.47 4.23 3.70
CA TYR A 235 0.01 5.04 2.58
C TYR A 235 0.99 6.16 2.19
N LEU A 236 1.48 6.91 3.18
CA LEU A 236 2.23 8.15 2.98
C LEU A 236 3.74 7.97 3.01
N ALA A 237 4.22 6.93 3.70
CA ALA A 237 5.64 6.69 3.94
C ALA A 237 5.97 5.20 3.75
N SER A 238 5.42 4.58 2.69
CA SER A 238 5.49 3.12 2.53
C SER A 238 6.93 2.58 2.50
N TYR A 239 7.91 3.39 2.06
CA TYR A 239 9.34 3.05 2.08
C TYR A 239 9.88 2.77 3.49
N MET A 240 9.20 3.28 4.53
CA MET A 240 9.51 3.04 5.94
C MET A 240 8.94 1.74 6.46
N THR A 241 7.89 1.20 5.84
CA THR A 241 7.31 -0.07 6.25
C THR A 241 8.26 -1.20 5.85
N ASN A 242 8.84 -1.87 6.85
CA ASN A 242 9.71 -3.02 6.63
C ASN A 242 8.91 -4.10 5.87
N ARG A 243 9.43 -4.56 4.71
CA ARG A 243 8.70 -5.48 3.82
C ARG A 243 8.23 -6.78 4.48
N PHE A 244 8.84 -7.18 5.60
CA PHE A 244 8.55 -8.44 6.29
C PHE A 244 7.38 -8.38 7.27
N ASN A 245 6.94 -7.18 7.69
CA ASN A 245 5.84 -6.99 8.65
C ASN A 245 4.70 -6.13 8.08
N LYS A 246 4.54 -6.15 6.74
CA LYS A 246 3.55 -5.32 6.07
C LYS A 246 2.14 -5.86 6.30
N ILE A 247 1.52 -5.47 7.42
CA ILE A 247 0.10 -5.69 7.64
C ILE A 247 -0.64 -4.90 6.55
N ASN A 248 -1.60 -5.54 5.89
CA ASN A 248 -2.40 -4.89 4.86
C ASN A 248 -3.09 -3.64 5.45
N TRP A 249 -2.94 -2.48 4.80
CA TRP A 249 -3.54 -1.23 5.27
C TRP A 249 -5.06 -1.34 5.47
N LYS A 250 -5.76 -2.17 4.69
CA LYS A 250 -7.20 -2.42 4.87
C LYS A 250 -7.49 -3.05 6.22
N VAL A 251 -6.62 -3.96 6.68
CA VAL A 251 -6.75 -4.63 7.97
C VAL A 251 -6.53 -3.64 9.10
N THR A 252 -5.42 -2.89 9.08
CA THR A 252 -5.14 -1.87 10.11
C THR A 252 -6.23 -0.79 10.12
N PHE A 253 -6.66 -0.33 8.96
CA PHE A 253 -7.73 0.67 8.86
C PHE A 253 -9.07 0.15 9.39
N THR A 254 -9.44 -1.10 9.06
CA THR A 254 -10.67 -1.73 9.58
C THR A 254 -10.65 -1.81 11.11
N HIS A 255 -9.50 -2.13 11.72
CA HIS A 255 -9.37 -2.10 13.16
C HIS A 255 -9.56 -0.69 13.73
N SER A 256 -8.94 0.34 13.11
CA SER A 256 -9.12 1.72 13.53
C SER A 256 -10.60 2.15 13.50
N VAL A 257 -11.31 1.90 12.40
CA VAL A 257 -12.76 2.18 12.26
C VAL A 257 -13.59 1.43 13.30
N THR A 258 -13.22 0.18 13.60
CA THR A 258 -13.88 -0.61 14.65
C THR A 258 -13.75 0.05 16.02
N PHE A 259 -12.57 0.57 16.37
CA PHE A 259 -12.37 1.30 17.62
C PHE A 259 -13.09 2.66 17.63
N ILE A 260 -13.11 3.39 16.51
CA ILE A 260 -13.89 4.64 16.38
C ILE A 260 -15.36 4.36 16.69
N ASN A 261 -15.95 3.34 16.07
CA ASN A 261 -17.35 2.97 16.28
C ASN A 261 -17.62 2.50 17.71
N TYR A 262 -16.69 1.73 18.29
CA TYR A 262 -16.75 1.35 19.70
C TYR A 262 -16.78 2.57 20.62
N LEU A 263 -15.87 3.53 20.42
CA LEU A 263 -15.79 4.77 21.21
C LEU A 263 -17.05 5.63 21.05
N LYS A 264 -17.53 5.84 19.81
CA LYS A 264 -18.78 6.57 19.49
C LYS A 264 -20.02 5.97 20.19
N ARG A 265 -20.04 4.65 20.39
CA ARG A 265 -21.14 3.92 21.05
C ARG A 265 -20.99 3.92 22.58
N ARG A 266 -19.79 3.66 23.08
CA ARG A 266 -19.53 3.49 24.52
C ARG A 266 -19.45 4.82 25.27
N PHE A 267 -18.99 5.88 24.60
CA PHE A 267 -18.79 7.20 25.19
C PHE A 267 -19.44 8.29 24.31
N PRO A 268 -20.77 8.45 24.36
CA PRO A 268 -21.48 9.38 23.48
C PRO A 268 -20.99 10.84 23.55
N LYS A 269 -20.48 11.28 24.71
CA LYS A 269 -19.88 12.61 24.89
C LYS A 269 -18.67 12.86 23.98
N LEU A 270 -17.94 11.82 23.56
CA LEU A 270 -16.84 11.96 22.61
C LEU A 270 -17.31 12.47 21.24
N ARG A 271 -18.60 12.32 20.89
CA ARG A 271 -19.12 12.86 19.63
C ARG A 271 -19.02 14.37 19.57
N GLU A 272 -18.98 15.06 20.71
CA GLU A 272 -18.81 16.50 20.79
C GLU A 272 -17.36 16.94 21.05
N ASP A 273 -16.48 16.00 21.37
CA ASP A 273 -15.06 16.26 21.63
C ASP A 273 -14.34 16.67 20.32
N SER A 274 -13.71 17.84 20.34
CA SER A 274 -13.10 18.43 19.14
C SER A 274 -11.91 17.60 18.63
N SER A 275 -11.11 17.04 19.53
CA SER A 275 -9.96 16.18 19.20
C SER A 275 -10.41 14.87 18.58
N PHE A 276 -11.46 14.27 19.13
CA PHE A 276 -12.05 13.05 18.58
C PHE A 276 -12.66 13.31 17.21
N LYS A 277 -13.38 14.43 17.02
CA LYS A 277 -13.90 14.85 15.71
C LYS A 277 -12.79 14.93 14.66
N LYS A 278 -11.62 15.49 15.00
CA LYS A 278 -10.46 15.58 14.08
C LYS A 278 -9.98 14.20 13.63
N ILE A 279 -9.84 13.24 14.55
CA ILE A 279 -9.43 11.87 14.20
C ILE A 279 -10.47 11.16 13.34
N VAL A 280 -11.76 11.34 13.68
CA VAL A 280 -12.86 10.76 12.91
C VAL A 280 -12.87 11.29 11.48
N ARG A 281 -12.74 12.61 11.30
CA ARG A 281 -12.65 13.23 9.97
C ARG A 281 -11.47 12.69 9.17
N LEU A 282 -10.27 12.63 9.77
CA LEU A 282 -9.10 12.03 9.12
C LEU A 282 -9.34 10.59 8.68
N ALA A 283 -9.99 9.77 9.51
CA ALA A 283 -10.30 8.39 9.14
C ALA A 283 -11.31 8.34 7.99
N GLU A 284 -12.33 9.21 8.00
CA GLU A 284 -13.36 9.29 6.96
C GLU A 284 -12.77 9.77 5.62
N SER A 285 -12.01 10.89 5.61
CA SER A 285 -11.35 11.41 4.41
C SER A 285 -10.28 10.46 3.87
N TYR A 286 -9.56 9.76 4.76
CA TYR A 286 -8.65 8.68 4.35
C TYR A 286 -9.39 7.50 3.71
N ALA A 287 -10.55 7.07 4.24
CA ALA A 287 -11.32 5.99 3.63
C ALA A 287 -11.80 6.37 2.22
N GLU A 288 -12.24 7.61 2.06
CA GLU A 288 -12.83 8.11 0.83
C GLU A 288 -11.78 8.31 -0.25
N ILE A 289 -10.62 8.89 0.07
CA ILE A 289 -9.53 9.05 -0.91
C ILE A 289 -9.02 7.70 -1.40
N ARG A 290 -8.92 6.71 -0.51
CA ARG A 290 -8.53 5.33 -0.88
C ARG A 290 -9.57 4.64 -1.74
N ARG A 291 -10.86 4.83 -1.45
CA ARG A 291 -11.96 4.31 -2.26
C ARG A 291 -11.89 4.87 -3.68
N GLU A 292 -11.63 6.17 -3.80
CA GLU A 292 -11.58 6.85 -5.09
C GLU A 292 -10.35 6.44 -5.93
N GLU A 293 -9.19 6.27 -5.28
CA GLU A 293 -7.99 5.68 -5.90
C GLU A 293 -8.27 4.27 -6.43
N GLU A 294 -8.94 3.41 -5.65
CA GLU A 294 -9.29 2.05 -6.06
C GLU A 294 -10.30 2.02 -7.21
N LYS A 295 -11.34 2.86 -7.14
CA LYS A 295 -12.41 2.94 -8.14
C LYS A 295 -11.89 3.41 -9.50
N ASN A 296 -11.03 4.42 -9.51
CA ASN A 296 -10.58 5.08 -10.74
C ASN A 296 -9.18 4.70 -11.19
N GLY A 297 -8.43 3.95 -10.37
CA GLY A 297 -7.04 3.62 -10.66
C GLY A 297 -6.09 4.82 -10.58
N ILE A 298 -6.52 5.90 -9.91
CA ILE A 298 -5.69 7.08 -9.66
C ILE A 298 -4.83 6.81 -8.42
N ARG A 299 -3.62 7.38 -8.36
CA ARG A 299 -2.81 7.41 -7.14
C ARG A 299 -2.43 8.84 -6.84
N PHE A 300 -2.93 9.36 -5.74
CA PHE A 300 -2.59 10.69 -5.27
C PHE A 300 -1.21 10.68 -4.64
N PHE A 301 -0.92 9.70 -3.78
CA PHE A 301 0.32 9.65 -3.00
C PHE A 301 1.25 8.55 -3.54
N PHE A 302 2.50 8.94 -3.78
CA PHE A 302 3.52 8.06 -4.33
C PHE A 302 4.41 7.52 -3.21
N PRO A 303 4.59 6.19 -3.12
CA PRO A 303 5.44 5.55 -2.13
C PRO A 303 6.94 5.83 -2.30
#